data_AF-A0A9P6US13-F1
#
_entry.id   AF-A0A9P6US13-F1
#
_cell.length_a   1.000
_cell.length_b   1.000
_cell.length_c   1.000
_cell.angle_alpha   90.00
_cell.angle_beta   90.00
_cell.angle_gamma   90.00
#
_symmetry.space_group_name_H-M   'P 1'
#
loop_
_entity.id
_entity.type
_entity.pdbx_description
1 polymer ?
#
loop_
_entity_poly.entity_id
_entity_poly.type
_entity_poly.pdbx_seq_one_letter_code
_entity_poly.pdbx_strand_id
1 'polypeptide(L)'
;MTHRLITALSAPPHNLRVLAFSTDDLYLPFQDQEALRQKFKDNHLLEFRGLPGTHDIQLGESTLRALCDANEQVRQAQGSHTAASSSSSGIFVSIPSYDKALHSGRGDQLPRDQWPRVEAPVDVVLFEGWSLGFKSIHDPAQLQAIYQQHSTFPPYYLAKHPFSSIETVNRFLEAYEREWYSYLDVFVHLSAPNLTTIFKWRAEQERDLWMQKGKGMTEEQVKEFVSRFMPAYEVYLSRLEKENVFRDDPTARPSSRTQPWIGRHLRVNLNEERDLVSTTPVE
;
A
#
# COMPACT_ATOMS: atom_id res chain seq x y z
N MET A 1 3.89 1.36 -13.54
CA MET A 1 4.52 2.65 -13.19
C MET A 1 5.81 2.43 -12.41
N THR A 2 5.76 1.70 -11.30
CA THR A 2 6.88 1.41 -10.36
C THR A 2 8.17 1.02 -11.07
N HIS A 3 8.12 0.07 -12.01
CA HIS A 3 9.29 -0.32 -12.80
C HIS A 3 9.92 0.84 -13.60
N ARG A 4 9.12 1.74 -14.18
CA ARG A 4 9.63 2.93 -14.88
C ARG A 4 10.28 3.91 -13.91
N LEU A 5 9.72 4.06 -12.71
CA LEU A 5 10.29 4.93 -11.68
C LEU A 5 11.62 4.38 -11.16
N ILE A 6 11.70 3.07 -10.88
CA ILE A 6 12.96 2.39 -10.54
C ILE A 6 13.99 2.64 -11.64
N THR A 7 13.62 2.42 -12.91
CA THR A 7 14.51 2.62 -14.05
C THR A 7 15.01 4.07 -14.13
N ALA A 8 14.11 5.05 -14.00
CA ALA A 8 14.46 6.46 -14.08
C ALA A 8 15.39 6.90 -12.94
N LEU A 9 15.12 6.47 -11.71
CA LEU A 9 15.94 6.81 -10.53
C LEU A 9 17.27 6.06 -10.49
N SER A 10 17.33 4.85 -11.05
CA SER A 10 18.57 4.06 -11.11
C SER A 10 19.48 4.48 -12.28
N ALA A 11 18.93 5.17 -13.29
CA ALA A 11 19.69 5.65 -14.44
C ALA A 11 20.43 6.98 -14.14
N PRO A 12 21.45 7.34 -14.93
CA PRO A 12 22.04 8.68 -14.88
C PRO A 12 20.99 9.78 -15.13
N PRO A 13 21.09 10.94 -14.45
CA PRO A 13 22.16 11.36 -13.55
C PRO A 13 22.00 10.90 -12.10
N HIS A 14 20.89 10.25 -11.74
CA HIS A 14 20.55 9.93 -10.36
C HIS A 14 21.37 8.77 -9.79
N ASN A 15 21.52 7.67 -10.54
CA ASN A 15 22.31 6.49 -10.14
C ASN A 15 21.98 5.95 -8.73
N LEU A 16 20.70 6.01 -8.33
CA LEU A 16 20.26 5.59 -7.00
C LEU A 16 20.04 4.08 -6.93
N ARG A 17 20.33 3.48 -5.77
CA ARG A 17 19.97 2.10 -5.44
C ARG A 17 18.52 2.08 -4.99
N VAL A 18 17.62 1.70 -5.90
CA VAL A 18 16.17 1.71 -5.66
C VAL A 18 15.64 0.30 -5.44
N LEU A 19 14.93 0.12 -4.32
CA LEU A 19 14.13 -1.06 -4.04
C LEU A 19 12.65 -0.72 -4.24
N ALA A 20 11.83 -1.67 -4.68
CA ALA A 20 10.39 -1.58 -4.58
C ALA A 20 9.83 -2.88 -4.01
N PHE A 21 8.81 -2.75 -3.16
CA PHE A 21 7.97 -3.87 -2.73
C PHE A 21 6.59 -3.35 -2.35
N SER A 22 5.59 -4.22 -2.42
CA SER A 22 4.20 -3.84 -2.24
C SER A 22 3.65 -4.30 -0.91
N THR A 23 2.61 -3.63 -0.41
CA THR A 23 1.76 -4.17 0.66
C THR A 23 1.21 -5.55 0.28
N ASP A 24 0.99 -5.82 -1.01
CA ASP A 24 0.54 -7.14 -1.46
C ASP A 24 1.56 -8.26 -1.22
N ASP A 25 2.86 -7.95 -1.11
CA ASP A 25 3.89 -8.93 -0.72
C ASP A 25 3.82 -9.27 0.77
N LEU A 26 3.06 -8.49 1.53
CA LEU A 26 2.84 -8.62 2.97
C LEU A 26 1.45 -9.18 3.30
N TYR A 27 0.73 -9.80 2.36
CA TYR A 27 -0.50 -10.50 2.72
C TYR A 27 -0.24 -11.60 3.77
N LEU A 28 -1.24 -11.88 4.61
CA LEU A 28 -1.17 -12.97 5.58
C LEU A 28 -0.84 -14.31 4.88
N PRO A 29 -0.07 -15.19 5.53
CA PRO A 29 0.04 -16.58 5.10
C PRO A 29 -1.35 -17.21 4.95
N PHE A 30 -1.47 -18.20 4.06
CA PHE A 30 -2.76 -18.81 3.72
C PHE A 30 -3.52 -19.30 4.96
N GLN A 31 -2.82 -19.92 5.91
CA GLN A 31 -3.42 -20.43 7.15
C GLN A 31 -3.98 -19.30 8.03
N ASP A 32 -3.26 -18.17 8.12
CA ASP A 32 -3.69 -17.03 8.92
C ASP A 32 -4.86 -16.28 8.26
N GLN A 33 -4.86 -16.20 6.93
CA GLN A 33 -6.00 -15.68 6.17
C GLN A 33 -7.24 -16.58 6.33
N GLU A 34 -7.06 -17.90 6.45
CA GLU A 34 -8.18 -18.80 6.71
C GLU A 34 -8.68 -18.68 8.16
N ALA A 35 -7.77 -18.59 9.14
CA ALA A 35 -8.14 -18.29 10.53
C ALA A 35 -8.90 -16.96 10.66
N LEU A 36 -8.47 -15.91 9.94
CA LEU A 36 -9.15 -14.63 9.89
C LEU A 36 -10.58 -14.76 9.32
N ARG A 37 -10.74 -15.47 8.20
CA ARG A 37 -12.06 -15.73 7.59
C ARG A 37 -12.96 -16.46 8.58
N GLN A 38 -12.49 -17.52 9.23
CA GLN A 38 -13.30 -18.27 10.19
C GLN A 38 -13.72 -17.41 11.39
N LYS A 39 -12.80 -16.58 11.91
CA LYS A 39 -13.07 -15.67 13.02
C LYS A 39 -14.13 -14.61 12.66
N PHE A 40 -14.12 -14.12 11.42
CA PHE A 40 -15.01 -13.08 10.93
C PHE A 40 -15.92 -13.60 9.79
N LYS A 41 -16.49 -14.80 9.95
CA LYS A 41 -17.24 -15.51 8.90
C LYS A 41 -18.41 -14.72 8.29
N ASP A 42 -19.02 -13.80 9.05
CA ASP A 42 -20.14 -12.97 8.61
C ASP A 42 -19.68 -11.62 8.02
N ASN A 43 -18.37 -11.38 7.96
CA ASN A 43 -17.77 -10.18 7.37
C ASN A 43 -17.09 -10.51 6.03
N HIS A 44 -17.86 -10.38 4.94
CA HIS A 44 -17.40 -10.64 3.57
C HIS A 44 -16.21 -9.76 3.12
N LEU A 45 -15.94 -8.64 3.80
CA LEU A 45 -14.78 -7.80 3.51
C LEU A 45 -13.46 -8.50 3.87
N LEU A 46 -13.47 -9.37 4.86
CA LEU A 46 -12.31 -10.12 5.34
C LEU A 46 -12.23 -11.53 4.77
N GLU A 47 -13.17 -11.88 3.88
CA GLU A 47 -13.24 -13.22 3.30
C GLU A 47 -12.05 -13.54 2.40
N PHE A 48 -11.43 -12.57 1.74
CA PHE A 48 -10.21 -12.81 0.98
C PHE A 48 -9.21 -11.68 1.22
N ARG A 49 -7.95 -11.96 0.89
CA ARG A 49 -6.89 -10.95 0.87
C ARG A 49 -7.33 -9.69 0.11
N GLY A 50 -6.94 -8.52 0.61
CA GLY A 50 -7.14 -7.24 -0.05
C GLY A 50 -7.30 -6.07 0.92
N LEU A 51 -8.28 -6.15 1.81
CA LEU A 51 -8.65 -5.05 2.70
C LEU A 51 -7.76 -4.97 3.96
N PRO A 52 -7.69 -3.80 4.62
CA PRO A 52 -7.06 -3.69 5.93
C PRO A 52 -7.53 -4.78 6.89
N GLY A 53 -6.56 -5.45 7.49
CA GLY A 53 -6.74 -6.66 8.32
C GLY A 53 -6.25 -7.95 7.66
N THR A 54 -5.98 -7.94 6.36
CA THR A 54 -5.53 -9.12 5.59
C THR A 54 -4.02 -9.16 5.31
N HIS A 55 -3.25 -8.23 5.88
CA HIS A 55 -1.80 -8.17 5.77
C HIS A 55 -1.12 -8.54 7.10
N ASP A 56 0.07 -9.15 7.01
CA ASP A 56 0.97 -9.38 8.13
C ASP A 56 1.70 -8.07 8.49
N ILE A 57 1.12 -7.37 9.47
CA ILE A 57 1.61 -6.06 9.91
C ILE A 57 3.03 -6.14 10.49
N GLN A 58 3.32 -7.19 11.27
CA GLN A 58 4.61 -7.35 11.93
C GLN A 58 5.70 -7.71 10.92
N LEU A 59 5.38 -8.49 9.90
CA LEU A 59 6.30 -8.73 8.79
C LEU A 59 6.64 -7.43 8.03
N GLY A 60 5.64 -6.58 7.77
CA GLY A 60 5.86 -5.28 7.14
C GLY A 60 6.76 -4.37 7.96
N GLU A 61 6.46 -4.20 9.26
CA GLU A 61 7.26 -3.39 10.20
C GLU A 61 8.70 -3.88 10.24
N SER A 62 8.90 -5.19 10.47
CA SER A 62 10.24 -5.75 10.61
C SER A 62 11.06 -5.68 9.33
N THR A 63 10.42 -5.73 8.16
CA THR A 63 11.08 -5.54 6.86
C THR A 63 11.53 -4.10 6.67
N LEU A 64 10.65 -3.13 6.94
CA LEU A 64 10.97 -1.69 6.84
C LEU A 64 12.10 -1.32 7.81
N ARG A 65 12.01 -1.80 9.06
CA ARG A 65 13.06 -1.63 10.07
C ARG A 65 14.39 -2.24 9.63
N ALA A 66 14.39 -3.46 9.12
CA ALA A 66 15.61 -4.13 8.66
C ALA A 66 16.31 -3.37 7.54
N LEU A 67 15.56 -2.72 6.63
CA LEU A 67 16.12 -1.84 5.60
C LEU A 67 16.81 -0.61 6.21
N CYS A 68 16.17 0.04 7.20
CA CYS A 68 16.76 1.17 7.91
C CYS A 68 18.03 0.77 8.67
N ASP A 69 17.98 -0.34 9.40
CA ASP A 69 19.09 -0.86 10.21
C ASP A 69 20.27 -1.29 9.33
N ALA A 70 20.00 -1.93 8.18
CA ALA A 70 21.04 -2.31 7.24
C ALA A 70 21.78 -1.09 6.65
N ASN A 71 21.05 -0.04 6.31
CA ASN A 71 21.64 1.22 5.87
C ASN A 71 22.51 1.87 6.98
N GLU A 72 22.07 1.79 8.24
CA GLU A 72 22.84 2.31 9.37
C GLU A 72 24.13 1.51 9.61
N GLN A 73 24.08 0.18 9.51
CA GLN A 73 25.26 -0.67 9.60
C GLN A 73 26.29 -0.34 8.51
N VAL A 74 25.84 -0.08 7.27
CA VAL A 74 26.73 0.38 6.19
C VAL A 74 27.39 1.71 6.54
N ARG A 75 26.63 2.69 7.07
CA ARG A 75 27.18 4.00 7.47
C ARG A 75 28.23 3.87 8.57
N GLN A 76 27.97 3.03 9.58
CA GLN A 76 28.88 2.80 10.69
C GLN A 76 30.18 2.13 10.22
N ALA A 77 30.08 1.14 9.33
CA ALA A 77 31.24 0.47 8.74
C ALA A 77 32.10 1.44 7.91
N GLN A 78 31.49 2.38 7.18
CA GLN A 78 32.18 3.39 6.37
C GLN A 78 32.77 4.55 7.20
N GLY A 79 32.16 4.87 8.36
CA GLY A 79 32.64 5.89 9.29
C GLY A 79 33.92 5.49 10.04
N SER A 80 34.17 4.18 10.20
CA SER A 80 35.46 3.66 10.65
C SER A 80 36.42 3.58 9.46
N HIS A 81 37.50 4.37 9.47
CA HIS A 81 38.40 4.58 8.34
C HIS A 81 38.79 3.31 7.55
N THR A 82 38.35 3.23 6.29
CA THR A 82 39.23 3.14 5.11
C THR A 82 38.39 3.35 3.85
N ALA A 83 38.83 4.31 3.03
CA ALA A 83 38.26 4.54 1.71
C ALA A 83 38.56 3.33 0.80
N ALA A 84 37.52 2.57 0.47
CA ALA A 84 37.46 1.73 -0.71
C ALA A 84 36.03 1.84 -1.27
N SER A 85 35.81 2.65 -2.30
CA SER A 85 35.80 2.17 -3.69
C SER A 85 34.96 0.89 -3.83
N SER A 86 33.69 1.08 -4.25
CA SER A 86 32.98 0.17 -5.15
C SER A 86 32.87 -1.31 -4.72
N SER A 87 32.95 -1.60 -3.43
CA SER A 87 32.92 -2.96 -2.90
C SER A 87 31.54 -3.26 -2.33
N SER A 88 31.05 -4.49 -2.54
CA SER A 88 29.85 -5.03 -1.90
C SER A 88 29.89 -4.76 -0.40
N SER A 89 28.77 -4.30 0.20
CA SER A 89 28.69 -4.09 1.64
C SER A 89 28.63 -5.42 2.41
N GLY A 90 28.24 -6.50 1.74
CA GLY A 90 28.00 -7.81 2.35
C GLY A 90 26.77 -7.84 3.26
N ILE A 91 26.04 -6.74 3.41
CA ILE A 91 24.86 -6.61 4.26
C ILE A 91 23.62 -6.74 3.36
N PHE A 92 22.78 -7.73 3.62
CA PHE A 92 21.61 -8.03 2.82
C PHE A 92 20.35 -8.09 3.67
N VAL A 93 19.25 -7.59 3.12
CA VAL A 93 17.90 -7.70 3.68
C VAL A 93 17.06 -8.58 2.77
N SER A 94 16.35 -9.56 3.34
CA SER A 94 15.37 -10.36 2.60
C SER A 94 14.05 -9.62 2.53
N ILE A 95 13.45 -9.56 1.34
CA ILE A 95 12.20 -8.85 1.08
C ILE A 95 11.08 -9.88 0.92
N PRO A 96 9.98 -9.77 1.69
CA PRO A 96 8.83 -10.66 1.56
C PRO A 96 8.34 -10.77 0.12
N SER A 97 7.79 -11.93 -0.21
CA SER A 97 7.18 -12.17 -1.51
C SER A 97 5.96 -13.06 -1.37
N TYR A 98 4.91 -12.72 -2.12
CA TYR A 98 3.62 -13.39 -2.07
C TYR A 98 3.23 -13.90 -3.45
N ASP A 99 2.88 -15.19 -3.55
CA ASP A 99 2.37 -15.77 -4.79
C ASP A 99 0.85 -15.88 -4.72
N LYS A 100 0.18 -15.01 -5.48
CA LYS A 100 -1.28 -14.94 -5.60
C LYS A 100 -1.91 -16.17 -6.26
N ALA A 101 -1.13 -16.99 -6.97
CA ALA A 101 -1.62 -18.17 -7.69
C ALA A 101 -1.69 -19.44 -6.83
N LEU A 102 -0.95 -19.50 -5.72
CA LEU A 102 -0.99 -20.62 -4.79
C LEU A 102 -2.40 -20.85 -4.22
N HIS A 103 -2.65 -22.07 -3.75
CA HIS A 103 -3.95 -22.49 -3.19
C HIS A 103 -5.14 -22.12 -4.09
N SER A 104 -5.05 -22.45 -5.38
CA SER A 104 -6.09 -22.16 -6.38
C SER A 104 -6.46 -20.68 -6.48
N GLY A 105 -5.45 -19.80 -6.46
CA GLY A 105 -5.64 -18.35 -6.56
C GLY A 105 -5.95 -17.64 -5.24
N ARG A 106 -5.98 -18.38 -4.12
CA ARG A 106 -6.17 -17.82 -2.77
C ARG A 106 -4.91 -17.16 -2.23
N GLY A 107 -3.76 -17.61 -2.73
CA GLY A 107 -2.44 -17.06 -2.50
C GLY A 107 -1.79 -17.56 -1.22
N ASP A 108 -0.46 -17.45 -1.16
CA ASP A 108 0.34 -17.69 0.05
C ASP A 108 1.62 -16.86 0.02
N GLN A 109 2.21 -16.66 1.19
CA GLN A 109 3.59 -16.17 1.28
C GLN A 109 4.53 -17.24 0.73
N LEU A 110 5.54 -16.82 -0.04
CA LEU A 110 6.60 -17.73 -0.46
C LEU A 110 7.47 -18.11 0.75
N PRO A 111 8.09 -19.29 0.74
CA PRO A 111 9.12 -19.65 1.70
C PRO A 111 10.25 -18.59 1.78
N ARG A 112 10.77 -18.33 2.99
CA ARG A 112 11.76 -17.26 3.24
C ARG A 112 13.06 -17.41 2.45
N ASP A 113 13.43 -18.63 2.08
CA ASP A 113 14.62 -18.92 1.27
C ASP A 113 14.42 -18.55 -0.22
N GLN A 114 13.17 -18.34 -0.66
CA GLN A 114 12.83 -17.85 -2.00
C GLN A 114 12.63 -16.34 -2.05
N TRP A 115 12.71 -15.65 -0.91
CA TRP A 115 12.57 -14.20 -0.85
C TRP A 115 13.76 -13.52 -1.55
N PRO A 116 13.52 -12.53 -2.42
CA PRO A 116 14.60 -11.76 -3.01
C PRO A 116 15.40 -11.05 -1.91
N ARG A 117 16.71 -10.98 -2.11
CA ARG A 117 17.62 -10.28 -1.19
C ARG A 117 18.10 -9.00 -1.86
N VAL A 118 18.02 -7.90 -1.13
CA VAL A 118 18.59 -6.62 -1.53
C VAL A 118 19.83 -6.34 -0.70
N GLU A 119 20.88 -5.88 -1.35
CA GLU A 119 22.10 -5.47 -0.67
C GLU A 119 21.99 -4.00 -0.24
N ALA A 120 22.38 -3.68 0.99
CA ALA A 120 22.48 -2.32 1.48
C ALA A 120 23.74 -1.59 0.93
N PRO A 121 23.74 -0.25 0.84
CA PRO A 121 22.65 0.64 1.21
C PRO A 121 21.55 0.66 0.13
N VAL A 122 20.34 1.04 0.52
CA VAL A 122 19.24 1.36 -0.40
C VAL A 122 18.94 2.85 -0.26
N ASP A 123 19.01 3.59 -1.37
CA ASP A 123 18.81 5.04 -1.37
C ASP A 123 17.32 5.40 -1.37
N VAL A 124 16.51 4.63 -2.09
CA VAL A 124 15.06 4.84 -2.19
C VAL A 124 14.33 3.51 -2.05
N VAL A 125 13.36 3.45 -1.13
CA VAL A 125 12.42 2.35 -1.01
C VAL A 125 11.06 2.83 -1.51
N LEU A 126 10.61 2.25 -2.63
CA LEU A 126 9.25 2.44 -3.15
C LEU A 126 8.33 1.42 -2.48
N PHE A 127 7.75 1.81 -1.34
CA PHE A 127 6.73 1.02 -0.66
C PHE A 127 5.35 1.44 -1.16
N GLU A 128 4.67 0.56 -1.89
CA GLU A 128 3.40 0.87 -2.57
C GLU A 128 2.23 -0.02 -2.14
N GLY A 129 1.03 0.56 -2.10
CA GLY A 129 -0.19 -0.18 -1.79
C GLY A 129 -1.43 0.63 -2.10
N TRP A 130 -2.49 -0.04 -2.56
CA TRP A 130 -3.72 0.63 -3.00
C TRP A 130 -4.47 1.35 -1.85
N SER A 131 -4.31 0.86 -0.61
CA SER A 131 -4.89 1.43 0.61
C SER A 131 -3.85 2.13 1.50
N LEU A 132 -2.59 2.25 1.06
CA LEU A 132 -1.58 2.96 1.81
C LEU A 132 -1.98 4.44 1.92
N GLY A 133 -1.77 5.06 3.08
CA GLY A 133 -2.18 6.44 3.35
C GLY A 133 -3.64 6.61 3.80
N PHE A 134 -4.49 5.59 3.68
CA PHE A 134 -5.79 5.60 4.37
C PHE A 134 -5.57 5.63 5.89
N LYS A 135 -6.37 6.42 6.60
CA LYS A 135 -6.35 6.49 8.07
C LYS A 135 -7.71 6.12 8.65
N SER A 136 -7.70 5.48 9.81
CA SER A 136 -8.87 5.13 10.58
C SER A 136 -9.63 6.39 11.03
N ILE A 137 -10.95 6.23 11.14
CA ILE A 137 -11.84 7.26 11.66
C ILE A 137 -12.05 6.97 13.14
N HIS A 138 -11.48 7.80 14.01
CA HIS A 138 -11.50 7.59 15.46
C HIS A 138 -12.83 7.95 16.10
N ASP A 139 -13.55 8.94 15.58
CA ASP A 139 -14.89 9.30 16.08
C ASP A 139 -15.94 8.31 15.51
N PRO A 140 -16.57 7.46 16.35
CA PRO A 140 -17.57 6.52 15.90
C PRO A 140 -18.79 7.21 15.28
N ALA A 141 -19.15 8.42 15.74
CA ALA A 141 -20.26 9.18 15.17
C ALA A 141 -19.95 9.64 13.75
N GLN A 142 -18.70 10.06 13.50
CA GLN A 142 -18.23 10.41 12.15
C GLN A 142 -18.26 9.20 11.22
N LEU A 143 -17.76 8.04 11.66
CA LEU A 143 -17.78 6.81 10.86
C LEU A 143 -19.23 6.38 10.53
N GLN A 144 -20.13 6.47 11.53
CA GLN A 144 -21.54 6.17 11.36
C GLN A 144 -22.23 7.13 10.37
N ALA A 145 -21.88 8.42 10.41
CA ALA A 145 -22.42 9.42 9.49
C ALA A 145 -21.98 9.17 8.04
N ILE A 146 -20.70 8.84 7.82
CA ILE A 146 -20.19 8.44 6.50
C ILE A 146 -20.92 7.19 6.01
N TYR A 147 -21.10 6.20 6.88
CA TYR A 147 -21.85 4.99 6.54
C TYR A 147 -23.28 5.28 6.07
N GLN A 148 -23.99 6.13 6.80
CA GLN A 148 -25.36 6.52 6.46
C GLN A 148 -25.41 7.32 5.15
N GLN A 149 -24.49 8.27 4.94
CA GLN A 149 -24.43 9.07 3.71
C GLN A 149 -24.27 8.17 2.47
N HIS A 150 -23.34 7.24 2.50
CA HIS A 150 -23.09 6.31 1.39
C HIS A 150 -24.15 5.20 1.25
N SER A 151 -25.05 5.08 2.22
CA SER A 151 -26.22 4.21 2.12
C SER A 151 -27.42 4.86 1.43
N THR A 152 -27.37 6.16 1.13
CA THR A 152 -28.50 6.93 0.57
C THR A 152 -28.35 7.27 -0.92
N PHE A 153 -27.13 7.29 -1.45
CA PHE A 153 -26.85 7.57 -2.87
C PHE A 153 -26.07 6.44 -3.56
N PRO A 154 -26.38 6.10 -4.83
CA PRO A 154 -25.59 5.13 -5.59
C PRO A 154 -24.16 5.64 -5.86
N PRO A 155 -23.17 4.74 -6.00
CA PRO A 155 -23.26 3.30 -5.87
C PRO A 155 -23.16 2.84 -4.41
N TYR A 156 -24.09 2.01 -3.95
CA TYR A 156 -24.25 1.63 -2.54
C TYR A 156 -23.25 0.56 -2.06
N TYR A 157 -21.95 0.65 -2.37
CA TYR A 157 -21.02 -0.44 -2.06
C TYR A 157 -20.87 -0.66 -0.56
N LEU A 158 -20.75 0.41 0.22
CA LEU A 158 -20.69 0.34 1.68
C LEU A 158 -21.92 -0.33 2.30
N ALA A 159 -23.12 -0.02 1.79
CA ALA A 159 -24.39 -0.50 2.33
C ALA A 159 -24.66 -2.00 2.06
N LYS A 160 -23.84 -2.65 1.23
CA LYS A 160 -23.86 -4.12 1.05
C LYS A 160 -23.28 -4.88 2.23
N HIS A 161 -22.63 -4.19 3.16
CA HIS A 161 -21.98 -4.77 4.32
C HIS A 161 -22.56 -4.16 5.61
N PRO A 162 -22.73 -4.95 6.68
CA PRO A 162 -23.22 -4.40 7.94
C PRO A 162 -22.20 -3.41 8.52
N PHE A 163 -22.68 -2.39 9.23
CA PHE A 163 -21.82 -1.36 9.82
C PHE A 163 -20.68 -1.94 10.68
N SER A 164 -20.95 -3.02 11.43
CA SER A 164 -19.94 -3.73 12.22
C SER A 164 -18.76 -4.29 11.40
N SER A 165 -18.99 -4.63 10.13
CA SER A 165 -17.92 -5.03 9.22
C SER A 165 -17.01 -3.85 8.88
N ILE A 166 -17.59 -2.65 8.72
CA ILE A 166 -16.86 -1.41 8.45
C ILE A 166 -16.05 -0.99 9.69
N GLU A 167 -16.65 -1.04 10.88
CA GLU A 167 -15.96 -0.80 12.14
C GLU A 167 -14.75 -1.72 12.34
N THR A 168 -14.89 -2.98 11.94
CA THR A 168 -13.80 -3.97 12.02
C THR A 168 -12.64 -3.60 11.10
N VAL A 169 -12.92 -3.28 9.83
CA VAL A 169 -11.88 -2.86 8.87
C VAL A 169 -11.23 -1.54 9.30
N ASN A 170 -12.02 -0.58 9.80
CA ASN A 170 -11.54 0.69 10.33
C ASN A 170 -10.55 0.49 11.49
N ARG A 171 -10.86 -0.43 12.41
CA ARG A 171 -9.96 -0.77 13.53
C ARG A 171 -8.69 -1.47 13.06
N PHE A 172 -8.78 -2.34 12.05
CA PHE A 172 -7.58 -2.98 11.50
C PHE A 172 -6.64 -1.96 10.86
N LEU A 173 -7.17 -0.87 10.29
CA LEU A 173 -6.38 0.18 9.67
C LEU A 173 -5.45 0.89 10.66
N GLU A 174 -5.84 1.01 11.93
CA GLU A 174 -5.01 1.61 12.99
C GLU A 174 -3.62 0.97 13.10
N ALA A 175 -3.52 -0.34 12.86
CA ALA A 175 -2.25 -1.05 12.90
C ALA A 175 -1.31 -0.67 11.74
N TYR A 176 -1.86 -0.36 10.56
CA TYR A 176 -1.06 0.10 9.41
C TYR A 176 -0.47 1.47 9.72
N GLU A 177 -1.28 2.36 10.27
CA GLU A 177 -0.87 3.70 10.66
C GLU A 177 0.24 3.66 11.70
N ARG A 178 0.05 2.88 12.76
CA ARG A 178 1.01 2.79 13.87
C ARG A 178 2.33 2.16 13.45
N GLU A 179 2.28 1.06 12.68
CA GLU A 179 3.45 0.21 12.46
C GLU A 179 4.18 0.52 11.16
N TRP A 180 3.51 1.10 10.14
CA TRP A 180 4.12 1.34 8.83
C TRP A 180 4.32 2.82 8.52
N TYR A 181 3.43 3.72 8.95
CA TYR A 181 3.45 5.10 8.43
C TYR A 181 4.61 5.93 8.98
N SER A 182 5.18 5.54 10.13
CA SER A 182 6.40 6.16 10.68
C SER A 182 7.65 5.95 9.80
N TYR A 183 7.62 4.97 8.89
CA TYR A 183 8.69 4.71 7.93
C TYR A 183 8.52 5.48 6.62
N LEU A 184 7.44 6.24 6.44
CA LEU A 184 7.18 6.99 5.21
C LEU A 184 7.85 8.37 5.29
N ASP A 185 8.75 8.66 4.35
CA ASP A 185 9.37 9.99 4.23
C ASP A 185 8.57 10.92 3.32
N VAL A 186 8.05 10.39 2.21
CA VAL A 186 7.29 11.11 1.18
C VAL A 186 6.15 10.20 0.72
N PHE A 187 5.01 10.80 0.38
CA PHE A 187 3.82 10.10 -0.10
C PHE A 187 3.40 10.63 -1.47
N VAL A 188 3.30 9.73 -2.46
CA VAL A 188 2.81 10.04 -3.81
C VAL A 188 1.50 9.31 -4.04
N HIS A 189 0.41 10.06 -4.12
CA HIS A 189 -0.94 9.56 -4.31
C HIS A 189 -1.36 9.69 -5.78
N LEU A 190 -1.56 8.57 -6.47
CA LEU A 190 -2.17 8.59 -7.81
C LEU A 190 -3.70 8.65 -7.70
N SER A 191 -4.28 9.78 -8.09
CA SER A 191 -5.72 10.01 -8.01
C SER A 191 -6.38 9.78 -9.38
N ALA A 192 -7.35 8.87 -9.40
CA ALA A 192 -8.22 8.63 -10.54
C ALA A 192 -9.28 9.74 -10.63
N PRO A 193 -9.80 10.06 -11.83
CA PRO A 193 -10.77 11.15 -12.00
C PRO A 193 -12.12 10.83 -11.33
N ASN A 194 -12.46 9.55 -11.17
CA ASN A 194 -13.63 9.06 -10.45
C ASN A 194 -13.50 7.57 -10.13
N LEU A 195 -14.32 7.05 -9.20
CA LEU A 195 -14.30 5.63 -8.82
C LEU A 195 -14.70 4.68 -9.95
N THR A 196 -15.54 5.10 -10.89
CA THR A 196 -15.90 4.27 -12.06
C THR A 196 -14.69 3.98 -12.96
N THR A 197 -13.70 4.86 -12.97
CA THR A 197 -12.44 4.68 -13.71
C THR A 197 -11.64 3.48 -13.17
N ILE A 198 -11.73 3.18 -11.87
CA ILE A 198 -11.05 2.02 -11.26
C ILE A 198 -11.55 0.71 -11.88
N PHE A 199 -12.86 0.61 -12.16
CA PHE A 199 -13.45 -0.54 -12.85
C PHE A 199 -12.92 -0.67 -14.28
N LYS A 200 -12.90 0.44 -15.04
CA LYS A 200 -12.35 0.50 -16.40
C LYS A 200 -10.90 0.02 -16.41
N TRP A 201 -10.06 0.57 -15.53
CA TRP A 201 -8.65 0.23 -15.46
C TRP A 201 -8.41 -1.23 -15.09
N ARG A 202 -9.19 -1.79 -14.17
CA ARG A 202 -9.08 -3.21 -13.82
C ARG A 202 -9.52 -4.11 -14.96
N ALA A 203 -10.58 -3.76 -15.68
CA ALA A 203 -11.06 -4.51 -16.84
C ALA A 203 -10.01 -4.54 -17.97
N GLU A 204 -9.37 -3.40 -18.24
CA GLU A 204 -8.28 -3.31 -19.22
C GLU A 204 -7.10 -4.21 -18.83
N GLN A 205 -6.68 -4.17 -17.55
CA GLN A 205 -5.61 -5.03 -17.04
C GLN A 205 -5.94 -6.51 -17.17
N GLU A 206 -7.19 -6.90 -16.89
CA GLU A 206 -7.61 -8.30 -16.98
C GLU A 206 -7.68 -8.79 -18.43
N ARG A 207 -8.10 -7.92 -19.36
CA ARG A 207 -8.10 -8.21 -20.79
C ARG A 207 -6.67 -8.42 -21.31
N ASP A 208 -5.71 -7.61 -20.87
CA ASP A 208 -4.30 -7.79 -21.22
C ASP A 208 -3.74 -9.10 -20.67
N LEU A 209 -4.14 -9.49 -19.45
CA LEU A 209 -3.77 -10.78 -18.86
C LEU A 209 -4.35 -11.96 -19.66
N TRP A 210 -5.61 -11.87 -20.09
CA TRP A 210 -6.25 -12.84 -20.97
C TRP A 210 -5.48 -13.00 -22.28
N MET A 211 -5.08 -11.89 -22.92
CA MET A 211 -4.29 -11.92 -24.16
C MET A 211 -2.93 -12.60 -23.97
N GLN A 212 -2.30 -12.45 -22.80
CA GLN A 212 -0.97 -13.00 -22.52
C GLN A 212 -0.99 -14.46 -22.03
N LYS A 213 -1.99 -14.84 -21.23
CA LYS A 213 -2.01 -16.12 -20.49
C LYS A 213 -3.20 -17.02 -20.83
N GLY A 214 -4.16 -16.54 -21.61
CA GLY A 214 -5.37 -17.27 -21.99
C GLY A 214 -6.30 -17.61 -20.82
N LYS A 215 -6.15 -16.92 -19.68
CA LYS A 215 -6.93 -17.11 -18.45
C LYS A 215 -7.06 -15.77 -17.72
N GLY A 216 -8.18 -15.55 -17.05
CA GLY A 216 -8.47 -14.37 -16.24
C GLY A 216 -9.93 -14.34 -15.79
N MET A 217 -10.32 -13.26 -15.15
CA MET A 217 -11.69 -12.98 -14.75
C MET A 217 -12.54 -12.50 -15.94
N THR A 218 -13.85 -12.79 -15.90
CA THR A 218 -14.83 -12.16 -16.80
C THR A 218 -15.08 -10.70 -16.38
N GLU A 219 -15.79 -9.92 -17.19
CA GLU A 219 -16.16 -8.54 -16.81
C GLU A 219 -17.00 -8.49 -15.53
N GLU A 220 -17.92 -9.44 -15.33
CA GLU A 220 -18.74 -9.56 -14.12
C GLU A 220 -17.88 -9.86 -12.91
N GLN A 221 -16.93 -10.80 -13.05
CA GLN A 221 -15.98 -11.14 -11.98
C GLN A 221 -15.05 -9.97 -11.66
N VAL A 222 -14.62 -9.18 -12.65
CA VAL A 222 -13.89 -7.93 -12.43
C VAL A 222 -14.74 -6.95 -11.62
N LYS A 223 -16.01 -6.75 -11.99
CA LYS A 223 -16.91 -5.85 -11.25
C LYS A 223 -17.08 -6.31 -9.80
N GLU A 224 -17.32 -7.61 -9.57
CA GLU A 224 -17.44 -8.18 -8.23
C GLU A 224 -16.13 -8.02 -7.44
N PHE A 225 -14.99 -8.34 -8.06
CA PHE A 225 -13.67 -8.17 -7.45
C PHE A 225 -13.44 -6.72 -7.01
N VAL A 226 -13.61 -5.75 -7.92
CA VAL A 226 -13.39 -4.34 -7.63
C VAL A 226 -14.38 -3.82 -6.59
N SER A 227 -15.64 -4.28 -6.62
CA SER A 227 -16.68 -3.89 -5.66
C SER A 227 -16.29 -4.16 -4.22
N ARG A 228 -15.47 -5.19 -3.95
CA ARG A 228 -14.99 -5.51 -2.60
C ARG A 228 -14.08 -4.41 -2.02
N PHE A 229 -13.42 -3.63 -2.86
CA PHE A 229 -12.50 -2.56 -2.44
C PHE A 229 -13.21 -1.20 -2.30
N MET A 230 -14.34 -1.01 -2.97
CA MET A 230 -15.08 0.25 -2.99
C MET A 230 -15.50 0.76 -1.61
N PRO A 231 -15.93 -0.08 -0.63
CA PRO A 231 -16.19 0.38 0.73
C PRO A 231 -15.05 1.17 1.36
N ALA A 232 -13.80 0.77 1.12
CA ALA A 232 -12.64 1.50 1.65
C ALA A 232 -12.42 2.84 0.94
N TYR A 233 -12.61 2.90 -0.39
CA TYR A 233 -12.57 4.17 -1.11
C TYR A 233 -13.64 5.14 -0.61
N GLU A 234 -14.86 4.65 -0.40
CA GLU A 234 -15.98 5.46 0.09
C GLU A 234 -15.73 6.03 1.49
N VAL A 235 -15.10 5.27 2.38
CA VAL A 235 -14.84 5.72 3.76
C VAL A 235 -13.59 6.60 3.85
N TYR A 236 -12.48 6.22 3.20
CA TYR A 236 -11.16 6.78 3.51
C TYR A 236 -10.60 7.73 2.45
N LEU A 237 -11.04 7.64 1.19
CA LEU A 237 -10.43 8.40 0.08
C LEU A 237 -10.57 9.92 0.27
N SER A 238 -11.75 10.39 0.69
CA SER A 238 -11.98 11.83 0.89
C SER A 238 -10.99 12.44 1.88
N ARG A 239 -10.57 11.69 2.91
CA ARG A 239 -9.56 12.16 3.86
C ARG A 239 -8.19 12.23 3.19
N LEU A 240 -7.77 11.16 2.50
CA LEU A 240 -6.49 11.12 1.78
C LEU A 240 -6.38 12.24 0.74
N GLU A 241 -7.48 12.64 0.12
CA GLU A 241 -7.52 13.72 -0.87
C GLU A 241 -7.43 15.13 -0.28
N LYS A 242 -7.81 15.31 0.98
CA LYS A 242 -7.97 16.63 1.61
C LYS A 242 -6.97 16.91 2.72
N GLU A 243 -6.38 15.87 3.30
CA GLU A 243 -5.49 15.97 4.44
C GLU A 243 -4.15 15.30 4.15
N ASN A 244 -3.06 15.99 4.51
CA ASN A 244 -1.73 15.41 4.42
C ASN A 244 -1.61 14.13 5.28
N VAL A 245 -1.02 13.06 4.73
CA VAL A 245 -0.84 11.77 5.44
C VAL A 245 0.02 11.94 6.69
N PHE A 246 0.97 12.88 6.67
CA PHE A 246 1.86 13.19 7.78
C PHE A 246 1.28 14.21 8.77
N ARG A 247 0.05 14.69 8.53
CA ARG A 247 -0.66 15.50 9.51
C ARG A 247 -0.88 14.67 10.78
N ASP A 248 -0.55 15.26 11.92
CA ASP A 248 -0.59 14.66 13.25
C ASP A 248 0.40 13.48 13.47
N ASP A 249 1.45 13.38 12.65
CA ASP A 249 2.54 12.40 12.87
C ASP A 249 3.35 12.77 14.13
N PRO A 250 3.26 11.99 15.23
CA PRO A 250 3.97 12.28 16.47
C PRO A 250 5.49 12.05 16.34
N THR A 251 5.92 11.37 15.28
CA THR A 251 7.33 11.06 14.99
C THR A 251 7.99 12.07 14.05
N ALA A 252 7.22 13.05 13.56
CA ALA A 252 7.73 14.11 12.70
C ALA A 252 8.92 14.80 13.38
N ARG A 253 10.10 14.69 12.77
CA ARG A 253 11.30 15.37 13.27
C ARG A 253 11.00 16.87 13.40
N PRO A 254 11.35 17.53 14.53
CA PRO A 254 11.16 18.96 14.67
C PRO A 254 11.91 19.67 13.54
N SER A 255 11.17 20.22 12.58
CA SER A 255 11.74 21.02 11.51
C SER A 255 11.68 22.49 11.90
N SER A 256 12.53 23.35 11.31
CA SER A 256 12.42 24.81 11.47
C SER A 256 11.16 25.41 10.82
N ARG A 257 10.32 24.59 10.17
CA ARG A 257 9.02 24.98 9.62
C ARG A 257 7.94 24.80 10.69
N THR A 258 6.98 25.71 10.68
CA THR A 258 5.79 25.68 11.54
C THR A 258 4.91 24.43 11.34
N GLN A 259 5.08 23.72 10.22
CA GLN A 259 4.39 22.47 9.89
C GLN A 259 5.35 21.50 9.15
N PRO A 260 5.89 20.45 9.82
CA PRO A 260 6.91 19.55 9.25
C PRO A 260 6.41 18.63 8.11
N TRP A 261 5.10 18.58 7.86
CA TRP A 261 4.49 17.73 6.82
C TRP A 261 4.36 18.40 5.44
N ILE A 262 4.50 19.74 5.35
CA ILE A 262 4.35 20.47 4.09
C ILE A 262 5.40 20.01 3.07
N GLY A 263 4.93 19.66 1.86
CA GLY A 263 5.76 19.21 0.75
C GLY A 263 6.08 17.71 0.76
N ARG A 264 5.57 16.95 1.73
CA ARG A 264 5.78 15.50 1.83
C ARG A 264 4.66 14.68 1.19
N HIS A 265 3.49 15.25 0.87
CA HIS A 265 2.40 14.56 0.19
C HIS A 265 2.07 15.23 -1.15
N LEU A 266 2.27 14.51 -2.26
CA LEU A 266 1.94 14.94 -3.62
C LEU A 266 0.81 14.07 -4.19
N ARG A 267 -0.31 14.70 -4.56
CA ARG A 267 -1.35 14.04 -5.37
C ARG A 267 -1.08 14.25 -6.85
N VAL A 268 -1.07 13.17 -7.61
CA VAL A 268 -0.90 13.13 -9.06
C VAL A 268 -2.26 12.79 -9.67
N ASN A 269 -2.92 13.77 -10.27
CA ASN A 269 -4.26 13.60 -10.83
C ASN A 269 -4.14 13.09 -12.27
N LEU A 270 -4.82 11.99 -12.56
CA LEU A 270 -4.78 11.32 -13.86
C LEU A 270 -6.12 11.47 -14.60
N ASN A 271 -6.09 11.44 -15.93
CA ASN A 271 -7.31 11.25 -16.74
C ASN A 271 -7.62 9.74 -16.88
N GLU A 272 -8.69 9.39 -17.61
CA GLU A 272 -9.06 7.99 -17.81
C GLU A 272 -8.02 7.18 -18.60
N GLU A 273 -7.20 7.83 -19.41
CA GLU A 273 -6.11 7.24 -20.19
C GLU A 273 -4.83 7.03 -19.36
N ARG A 274 -4.85 7.44 -18.09
CA ARG A 274 -3.71 7.44 -17.13
C ARG A 274 -2.62 8.47 -17.47
N ASP A 275 -2.95 9.48 -18.27
CA ASP A 275 -2.08 10.63 -18.50
C ASP A 275 -2.14 11.61 -17.33
N LEU A 276 -1.02 12.29 -17.08
CA LEU A 276 -0.92 13.34 -16.07
C LEU A 276 -1.78 14.54 -16.46
N VAL A 277 -2.74 14.90 -15.60
CA VAL A 277 -3.55 16.12 -15.73
C VAL A 277 -2.94 17.25 -14.91
N SER A 278 -2.60 16.98 -13.65
CA SER A 278 -2.00 17.96 -12.74
C SER A 278 -1.36 17.29 -11.54
N THR A 279 -0.53 18.04 -10.82
CA THR A 279 0.00 17.65 -9.51
C THR A 279 -0.44 18.66 -8.46
N THR A 280 -0.92 18.18 -7.31
CA THR A 280 -1.41 19.01 -6.21
C THR A 280 -0.70 18.61 -4.92
N PRO A 281 0.09 19.48 -4.30
CA PRO A 281 0.55 19.28 -2.92
C PRO A 281 -0.67 19.18 -2.00
N VAL A 282 -0.67 18.22 -1.08
CA VAL A 282 -1.71 18.11 -0.04
C VAL A 282 -1.14 18.71 1.25
N GLU A 283 -1.80 19.73 1.77
CA GLU A 283 -1.34 20.49 2.95
C GLU A 283 -1.86 19.91 4.29
#